data_AF-A0A955GF60-F1
#
_entry.id   AF-A0A955GF60-F1
#
_cell.length_a   1.000
_cell.length_b   1.000
_cell.length_c   1.000
_cell.angle_alpha   90.00
_cell.angle_beta   90.00
_cell.angle_gamma   90.00
#
_symmetry.space_group_name_H-M   'P 1'
#
loop_
_entity.id
_entity.type
_entity.pdbx_description
1 polymer ?
#
loop_
_entity_poly.entity_id
_entity_poly.type
_entity_poly.pdbx_seq_one_letter_code
_entity_poly.pdbx_strand_id
1 'polypeptide(L)' 'MDEQQVRKDIEMVVNYLKIHQPENATPEYAAAMLDFLQTNLHDLAQNDPEQLLNLYESFKADKEKEHRSKN' A
#
# COMPACT_ATOMS: atom_id res chain seq x y z
N MET A 1 5.07 7.73 13.28
CA MET A 1 5.31 6.37 12.73
C MET A 1 6.56 5.83 13.41
N ASP A 2 6.56 4.56 13.81
CA ASP A 2 7.78 3.92 14.34
C ASP A 2 8.80 3.76 13.20
N GLU A 3 10.02 4.25 13.40
CA GLU A 3 11.11 4.15 12.43
C GLU A 3 11.39 2.69 12.02
N GLN A 4 11.17 1.74 12.92
CA GLN A 4 11.32 0.32 12.60
C GLN A 4 10.24 -0.18 11.64
N GLN A 5 9.02 0.34 11.75
CA GLN A 5 7.93 -0.04 10.86
C GLN A 5 8.14 0.53 9.46
N VAL A 6 8.54 1.81 9.37
CA VAL A 6 8.84 2.46 8.08
C VAL A 6 9.92 1.69 7.30
N ARG A 7 10.98 1.24 7.99
CA ARG A 7 12.03 0.44 7.35
C ARG A 7 11.50 -0.88 6.78
N LYS A 8 10.64 -1.58 7.53
CA LYS A 8 10.04 -2.84 7.07
C LYS A 8 9.14 -2.62 5.86
N ASP A 9 8.36 -1.55 5.87
CA ASP A 9 7.46 -1.23 4.76
C ASP A 9 8.25 -0.92 3.49
N ILE A 10 9.34 -0.14 3.59
CA ILE A 10 10.25 0.13 2.47
C ILE A 10 10.85 -1.18 1.94
N GLU A 11 11.38 -2.05 2.82
CA GLU A 11 11.96 -3.33 2.43
C GLU A 11 10.95 -4.24 1.69
N MET A 12 9.70 -4.26 2.15
CA MET A 12 8.61 -4.99 1.49
C MET A 12 8.32 -4.44 0.09
N VAL A 13 8.21 -3.12 -0.06
CA VAL A 13 7.95 -2.48 -1.36
C VAL A 13 9.14 -2.71 -2.31
N VAL A 14 10.38 -2.61 -1.82
CA VAL A 14 11.56 -2.95 -2.64
C VAL A 14 11.49 -4.39 -3.15
N ASN A 15 11.08 -5.35 -2.31
CA ASN A 15 10.96 -6.75 -2.73
C ASN A 15 9.83 -6.95 -3.76
N TYR A 16 8.72 -6.25 -3.62
CA TYR A 16 7.67 -6.21 -4.64
C TYR A 16 8.21 -5.64 -5.97
N LEU A 17 8.93 -4.52 -5.92
CA LEU A 17 9.51 -3.88 -7.10
C LEU A 17 10.54 -4.77 -7.80
N LYS A 18 11.36 -5.53 -7.05
CA LYS A 18 12.29 -6.51 -7.67
C LYS A 18 11.60 -7.53 -8.57
N ILE A 19 10.35 -7.88 -8.29
CA ILE A 19 9.58 -8.87 -9.05
C ILE A 19 8.85 -8.22 -10.23
N HIS A 20 8.30 -7.03 -10.03
CA HIS A 20 7.36 -6.42 -10.98
C HIS A 20 7.92 -5.24 -11.78
N GLN A 21 8.87 -4.48 -11.22
CA GLN A 21 9.52 -3.29 -11.82
C GLN A 21 10.98 -3.18 -11.31
N PRO A 22 11.85 -4.12 -11.68
CA PRO A 22 13.20 -4.24 -11.11
C PRO A 22 14.06 -2.99 -11.33
N GLU A 23 13.83 -2.23 -12.39
CA GLU A 23 14.49 -0.96 -12.69
C GLU A 23 14.23 0.13 -11.64
N ASN A 24 13.11 0.03 -10.91
CA ASN A 24 12.69 0.98 -9.88
C ASN A 24 12.92 0.43 -8.46
N ALA A 25 13.56 -0.73 -8.29
CA ALA A 25 13.65 -1.44 -7.01
C ALA A 25 14.70 -0.84 -6.05
N THR A 26 14.61 0.47 -5.79
CA THR A 26 15.46 1.19 -4.83
C THR A 26 14.67 1.59 -3.58
N PRO A 27 15.34 1.71 -2.42
CA PRO A 27 14.70 2.20 -1.20
C PRO A 27 14.06 3.58 -1.35
N GLU A 28 14.68 4.48 -2.12
CA GLU A 28 14.20 5.84 -2.35
C GLU A 28 12.89 5.85 -3.14
N TYR A 29 12.81 5.03 -4.19
CA TYR A 29 11.58 4.89 -4.97
C TYR A 29 10.48 4.25 -4.14
N ALA A 30 10.81 3.22 -3.35
CA ALA A 30 9.86 2.58 -2.44
C ALA A 30 9.30 3.56 -1.39
N ALA A 31 10.16 4.39 -0.80
CA ALA A 31 9.75 5.44 0.13
C ALA A 31 8.84 6.48 -0.54
N ALA A 32 9.21 6.95 -1.74
CA ALA A 32 8.41 7.90 -2.51
C ALA A 32 7.03 7.31 -2.90
N MET A 33 6.98 6.01 -3.23
CA MET A 33 5.73 5.31 -3.53
C MET A 33 4.82 5.22 -2.30
N LEU A 34 5.38 4.92 -1.13
CA LEU A 34 4.62 4.90 0.13
C LEU A 34 4.06 6.29 0.49
N ASP A 35 4.87 7.34 0.34
CA ASP A 35 4.46 8.72 0.59
C ASP A 35 3.38 9.19 -0.39
N PHE A 36 3.53 8.84 -1.68
CA PHE A 36 2.53 9.09 -2.71
C PHE A 36 1.20 8.40 -2.36
N LEU A 37 1.23 7.12 -1.96
CA LEU A 37 0.02 6.39 -1.58
C LEU A 37 -0.68 7.04 -0.38
N GLN A 38 0.07 7.41 0.67
CA GLN A 38 -0.48 8.07 1.84
C GLN A 38 -1.13 9.41 1.47
N THR A 39 -0.42 10.23 0.68
CA THR A 39 -0.90 11.55 0.25
C THR A 39 -2.19 11.42 -0.58
N ASN A 40 -2.24 10.51 -1.55
CA ASN A 40 -3.44 10.35 -2.37
C ASN A 40 -4.63 9.81 -1.57
N LEU A 41 -4.41 8.92 -0.60
CA LEU A 41 -5.50 8.47 0.27
C LEU A 41 -6.03 9.61 1.15
N HIS A 42 -5.16 10.50 1.64
CA HIS A 42 -5.59 11.70 2.35
C HIS A 42 -6.37 12.66 1.44
N ASP A 43 -5.89 12.90 0.22
CA ASP A 43 -6.59 13.75 -0.75
C ASP A 43 -7.95 13.17 -1.12
N LEU A 44 -8.05 11.85 -1.31
CA LEU A 44 -9.34 11.16 -1.50
C LEU A 44 -10.25 11.33 -0.29
N ALA A 45 -9.74 11.19 0.93
CA ALA A 45 -10.55 11.39 2.13
C ALA A 45 -11.17 12.79 2.20
N GLN A 46 -10.46 13.80 1.71
CA GLN A 46 -10.92 15.20 1.72
C GLN A 46 -11.87 15.52 0.57
N ASN A 47 -11.58 15.02 -0.63
CA ASN A 47 -12.24 15.46 -1.85
C ASN A 47 -13.30 14.45 -2.37
N ASP A 48 -13.14 13.16 -2.09
CA ASP A 48 -14.06 12.10 -2.49
C ASP A 48 -14.10 10.95 -1.44
N PRO A 49 -14.72 11.20 -0.28
CA PRO A 49 -14.78 10.22 0.81
C PRO A 49 -15.57 8.95 0.45
N GLU A 50 -16.52 9.03 -0.49
CA GLU A 50 -17.27 7.87 -0.97
C GLU A 50 -16.36 6.92 -1.76
N GLN A 51 -15.51 7.45 -2.63
CA GLN A 51 -14.52 6.65 -3.35
C GLN A 51 -13.54 5.97 -2.39
N LEU A 52 -13.08 6.68 -1.35
CA LEU A 52 -12.22 6.09 -0.32
C LEU A 52 -12.92 4.92 0.40
N LEU A 53 -14.19 5.10 0.79
CA LEU A 53 -14.97 4.05 1.44
C LEU A 53 -15.11 2.81 0.55
N ASN A 54 -15.40 3.00 -0.74
CA ASN A 54 -15.51 1.90 -1.70
C ASN A 54 -14.19 1.13 -1.86
N LEU A 55 -13.06 1.85 -1.87
CA LEU A 55 -11.72 1.26 -1.87
C LEU A 55 -11.49 0.39 -0.62
N TYR A 56 -11.87 0.90 0.56
CA TYR A 56 -11.74 0.16 1.82
C TYR A 56 -12.62 -1.09 1.87
N GLU A 57 -13.89 -0.99 1.48
CA GLU A 57 -14.80 -2.14 1.47
C GLU A 57 -14.35 -3.23 0.49
N SER A 58 -13.80 -2.84 -0.66
CA SER A 58 -13.21 -3.79 -1.62
C SER A 58 -12.02 -4.54 -1.02
N PHE A 59 -11.10 -3.79 -0.38
CA PHE A 59 -9.94 -4.37 0.30
C PHE A 59 -10.37 -5.36 1.41
N LYS A 60 -11.36 -4.99 2.21
CA LYS A 60 -11.91 -5.84 3.27
C LYS A 60 -12.50 -7.14 2.71
N ALA A 61 -13.30 -7.04 1.65
CA ALA A 61 -13.90 -8.20 1.01
C ALA A 61 -12.84 -9.18 0.48
N ASP A 62 -11.74 -8.69 -0.08
CA ASP A 62 -10.66 -9.54 -0.58
C ASP A 62 -9.89 -10.21 0.55
N LYS A 63 -9.66 -9.52 1.68
CA LYS A 63 -9.05 -10.12 2.87
C LYS A 63 -9.89 -11.25 3.47
N GLU A 64 -11.22 -11.10 3.49
CA GLU A 64 -12.12 -12.14 3.97
C GLU A 64 -12.17 -13.37 3.04
N LYS A 65 -12.01 -13.18 1.72
CA LYS A 65 -11.89 -14.29 0.76
C LYS A 65 -10.57 -15.03 0.93
N GLU A 66 -9.47 -14.30 1.12
CA GLU A 66 -8.14 -14.88 1.37
C GLU A 66 -8.13 -15.75 2.63
N HIS A 67 -8.83 -15.34 3.70
CA HIS A 67 -8.98 -16.12 4.93
C HIS A 67 -9.86 -17.38 4.74
N ARG A 68 -10.92 -17.30 3.94
CA ARG A 68 -11.79 -18.46 3.67
C ARG A 68 -11.15 -19.51 2.77
N SER A 69 -10.23 -19.12 1.89
CA SER A 69 -9.53 -20.05 0.98
C SER A 69 -8.36 -20.79 1.64
N LYS A 70 -7.99 -20.43 2.87
CA LYS A 70 -6.88 -21.03 3.63
C LYS A 70 -7.33 -22.01 4.73
N ASN A 71 -8.63 -22.26 4.86
CA ASN A 71 -9.25 -23.18 5.83
C ASN A 71 -9.91 -24.38 5.14
#